data_AF-A0A7C5W7B6-F1
#
_entry.id   AF-A0A7C5W7B6-F1
#
_cell.length_a   1.000
_cell.length_b   1.000
_cell.length_c   1.000
_cell.angle_alpha   90.00
_cell.angle_beta   90.00
_cell.angle_gamma   90.00
#
_symmetry.space_group_name_H-M   'P 1'
#
loop_
_entity.id
_entity.type
_entity.pdbx_description
1 polymer ?
#
loop_
_entity_poly.entity_id
_entity_poly.type
_entity_poly.pdbx_seq_one_letter_code
_entity_poly.pdbx_strand_id
1 'polypeptide(L)'
;MPADFGAGIMLKNNNRWLIAADYTWQNWENYTLFDISDSLKNSMGFSIGGQFLPTHTTLSPYWQKLRYRFGIRYSQTYLELNNNQLNEFGISFGIGLPLSRTRSTVNIGMEIGRRGTTANDLIEETFFRISAGFSIVDRWFEQRRYY
;
A
#
# COMPACT_ATOMS: atom_id res chain seq x y z
N MET A 1 -19.90 2.36 14.45
CA MET A 1 -18.80 2.25 13.47
C MET A 1 -19.43 2.30 12.09
N PRO A 2 -18.98 3.18 11.19
CA PRO A 2 -19.54 3.31 9.84
C PRO A 2 -19.34 2.02 9.01
N ALA A 3 -20.17 1.85 7.98
CA ALA A 3 -20.11 0.69 7.10
C ALA A 3 -19.05 0.89 6.01
N ASP A 4 -18.13 -0.07 5.90
CA ASP A 4 -17.02 -0.04 4.96
C ASP A 4 -17.19 -1.12 3.89
N PHE A 5 -17.09 -0.73 2.62
CA PHE A 5 -17.12 -1.62 1.48
C PHE A 5 -15.83 -1.45 0.66
N GLY A 6 -15.24 -2.56 0.25
CA GLY A 6 -14.06 -2.55 -0.60
C GLY A 6 -14.11 -3.66 -1.63
N ALA A 7 -13.64 -3.36 -2.85
CA ALA A 7 -13.51 -4.32 -3.93
C ALA A 7 -12.16 -4.11 -4.64
N GLY A 8 -11.48 -5.20 -4.96
CA GLY A 8 -10.17 -5.17 -5.59
C GLY A 8 -9.99 -6.26 -6.62
N ILE A 9 -9.20 -5.96 -7.66
CA ILE A 9 -8.81 -6.89 -8.70
C ILE A 9 -7.29 -7.00 -8.75
N MET A 10 -6.79 -8.22 -8.97
CA MET A 10 -5.37 -8.50 -9.06
C MET A 10 -5.09 -9.44 -10.22
N LEU A 11 -4.18 -9.03 -11.10
CA LEU A 11 -3.69 -9.81 -12.23
C LEU A 11 -2.21 -10.12 -12.01
N LYS A 12 -1.83 -11.40 -12.17
CA LYS A 12 -0.44 -11.84 -12.03
C LYS A 12 -0.05 -12.77 -13.18
N ASN A 13 1.20 -12.68 -13.61
CA ASN A 13 1.75 -13.59 -14.62
C ASN A 13 2.99 -14.31 -14.08
N ASN A 14 2.82 -15.60 -13.77
CA ASN A 14 3.89 -16.56 -13.45
C ASN A 14 5.03 -15.98 -12.59
N ASN A 15 4.65 -15.20 -11.56
CA ASN A 15 5.53 -14.45 -10.66
C ASN A 15 6.47 -13.40 -11.28
N ARG A 16 6.38 -13.09 -12.57
CA ARG A 16 7.19 -12.03 -13.23
C ARG A 16 6.62 -10.65 -13.02
N TRP A 17 5.30 -10.51 -13.07
CA TRP A 17 4.64 -9.25 -12.78
C TRP A 17 3.29 -9.47 -12.14
N LEU A 18 2.85 -8.46 -11.40
CA LEU A 18 1.58 -8.39 -10.72
C LEU A 18 1.09 -6.96 -10.79
N ILE A 19 -0.19 -6.76 -11.10
CA ILE A 19 -0.86 -5.46 -11.07
C ILE A 19 -2.13 -5.65 -10.24
N ALA A 20 -2.38 -4.72 -9.33
CA ALA A 20 -3.56 -4.72 -8.47
C ALA A 20 -4.20 -3.33 -8.49
N ALA A 21 -5.53 -3.30 -8.46
CA ALA A 21 -6.31 -2.08 -8.29
C ALA A 21 -7.39 -2.35 -7.25
N ASP A 22 -7.54 -1.44 -6.31
CA ASP A 22 -8.43 -1.53 -5.16
C ASP A 22 -9.27 -0.26 -5.07
N TYR A 23 -10.56 -0.45 -4.82
CA TYR A 23 -11.51 0.62 -4.54
C TYR A 23 -12.14 0.37 -3.17
N THR A 24 -12.24 1.43 -2.38
CA THR A 24 -12.79 1.42 -1.04
C THR A 24 -13.78 2.56 -0.90
N TRP A 25 -14.87 2.32 -0.19
CA TRP A 25 -15.92 3.27 0.07
C TRP A 25 -16.41 3.07 1.50
N GLN A 26 -16.51 4.16 2.25
CA GLN A 26 -16.98 4.15 3.62
C GLN A 26 -18.16 5.10 3.76
N ASN A 27 -19.28 4.60 4.25
CA ASN A 27 -20.48 5.38 4.47
C ASN A 27 -20.41 6.10 5.82
N TRP A 28 -20.14 7.40 5.78
CA TRP A 28 -20.10 8.27 6.96
C TRP A 28 -21.37 9.12 7.12
N GLU A 29 -22.25 9.12 6.12
CA GLU A 29 -23.44 9.98 6.01
C GLU A 29 -24.53 9.65 7.05
N ASN A 30 -24.52 8.45 7.63
CA ASN A 30 -25.49 8.00 8.65
C ASN A 30 -24.95 8.05 10.09
N TYR A 31 -23.77 8.62 10.33
CA TYR A 31 -23.18 8.65 11.67
C TYR A 31 -23.61 9.91 12.43
N THR A 32 -24.61 9.76 13.30
CA THR A 32 -25.04 10.82 14.24
C THR A 32 -24.31 10.66 15.57
N LEU A 33 -23.60 11.71 15.99
CA LEU A 33 -23.08 11.83 17.35
C LEU A 33 -23.80 13.01 18.02
N PHE A 34 -24.65 12.74 19.01
CA PHE A 34 -25.28 13.75 19.88
C PHE A 34 -26.16 14.84 19.21
N ASP A 35 -27.08 14.48 18.30
CA ASP A 35 -28.11 15.40 17.75
C ASP A 35 -27.60 16.68 17.05
N ILE A 36 -26.31 16.75 16.73
CA ILE A 36 -25.73 17.82 15.89
C ILE A 36 -25.35 17.19 14.55
N SER A 37 -26.01 17.63 13.48
CA SER A 37 -25.76 17.20 12.12
C SER A 37 -24.45 17.81 11.61
N ASP A 38 -23.31 17.32 12.07
CA ASP A 38 -22.03 17.65 11.46
C ASP A 38 -21.96 16.96 10.10
N SER A 39 -21.67 17.71 9.03
CA SER A 39 -21.79 17.26 7.63
C SER A 39 -20.69 16.24 7.27
N LEU A 40 -20.83 15.01 7.75
CA LEU A 40 -19.89 13.94 7.43
C LEU A 40 -20.21 13.37 6.04
N LYS A 41 -19.31 13.64 5.08
CA LYS A 41 -19.41 13.12 3.71
C LYS A 41 -18.80 11.72 3.59
N ASN A 42 -19.33 10.95 2.63
CA ASN A 42 -18.81 9.62 2.30
C ASN A 42 -17.32 9.69 1.90
N SER A 43 -16.53 8.76 2.45
CA SER A 43 -15.10 8.61 2.18
C SER A 43 -14.92 7.59 1.07
N MET A 44 -14.04 7.86 0.11
CA MET A 44 -13.72 6.93 -0.96
C MET A 44 -12.23 6.90 -1.22
N GLY A 45 -11.68 5.71 -1.44
CA GLY A 45 -10.27 5.50 -1.71
C GLY A 45 -10.07 4.65 -2.94
N PHE A 46 -9.14 5.07 -3.79
CA PHE A 46 -8.68 4.32 -4.95
C PHE A 46 -7.17 4.09 -4.83
N SER A 47 -6.74 2.85 -5.00
CA SER A 47 -5.34 2.48 -5.00
C SER A 47 -5.03 1.62 -6.20
N ILE A 48 -3.87 1.84 -6.83
CA ILE A 48 -3.37 0.98 -7.90
C ILE A 48 -1.88 0.75 -7.71
N GLY A 49 -1.47 -0.50 -7.82
CA GLY A 49 -0.10 -0.92 -7.57
C GLY A 49 0.36 -1.99 -8.53
N GLY A 50 1.68 -2.07 -8.69
CA GLY A 50 2.34 -3.05 -9.50
C GLY A 50 3.58 -3.61 -8.80
N GLN A 51 3.86 -4.87 -9.05
CA GLN A 51 5.10 -5.52 -8.70
C GLN A 51 5.72 -6.12 -9.96
N PHE A 52 7.02 -5.90 -10.14
CA PHE A 52 7.80 -6.46 -11.24
C PHE A 52 8.99 -7.26 -10.69
N LEU A 53 9.17 -8.48 -11.19
CA LEU A 53 10.28 -9.37 -10.92
C LEU A 53 10.88 -9.80 -12.28
N PRO A 54 12.04 -9.24 -12.67
CA PRO A 54 12.61 -9.46 -13.99
C PRO A 54 12.87 -10.94 -14.28
N THR A 55 13.59 -11.68 -13.42
CA THR A 55 13.91 -13.10 -13.63
C THR A 55 14.40 -13.79 -12.35
N HIS A 56 14.08 -15.09 -12.20
CA HIS A 56 14.49 -15.94 -11.07
C HIS A 56 15.32 -17.17 -11.54
N THR A 57 16.25 -16.99 -12.47
CA THR A 57 17.22 -18.04 -12.84
C THR A 57 18.53 -17.87 -12.08
N THR A 58 19.18 -19.00 -11.82
CA THR A 58 20.42 -19.08 -11.03
C THR A 58 21.55 -18.25 -11.65
N LEU A 59 21.59 -18.18 -12.99
CA LEU A 59 22.60 -17.50 -13.81
C LEU A 59 22.38 -15.98 -13.97
N SER A 60 21.23 -15.45 -13.55
CA SER A 60 20.94 -14.01 -13.70
C SER A 60 21.72 -13.15 -12.68
N PRO A 61 22.18 -11.96 -13.08
CA PRO A 61 22.81 -11.00 -12.17
C PRO A 61 21.85 -10.55 -11.07
N TYR A 62 22.39 -10.14 -9.91
CA TYR A 62 21.61 -9.90 -8.69
C TYR A 62 20.47 -8.89 -8.85
N TRP A 63 20.64 -7.86 -9.67
CA TRP A 63 19.61 -6.86 -9.96
C TRP A 63 18.36 -7.43 -10.65
N GLN A 64 18.50 -8.51 -11.43
CA GLN A 64 17.36 -9.19 -12.07
C GLN A 64 16.52 -10.00 -11.08
N LYS A 65 17.09 -10.30 -9.89
CA LYS A 65 16.43 -11.03 -8.81
C LYS A 65 15.66 -10.10 -7.87
N LEU A 66 15.80 -8.78 -8.03
CA LEU A 66 15.11 -7.79 -7.22
C LEU A 66 13.63 -7.72 -7.58
N ARG A 67 12.77 -7.68 -6.56
CA ARG A 67 11.36 -7.31 -6.74
C ARG A 67 11.24 -5.81 -6.64
N TYR A 68 10.74 -5.18 -7.69
CA TYR A 68 10.39 -3.78 -7.70
C TYR A 68 8.89 -3.64 -7.46
N ARG A 69 8.50 -2.70 -6.62
CA ARG A 69 7.11 -2.38 -6.30
C ARG A 69 6.89 -0.90 -6.50
N PHE A 70 5.77 -0.57 -7.09
CA PHE A 70 5.31 0.79 -7.28
C PHE A 70 3.81 0.82 -7.00
N GLY A 71 3.32 1.90 -6.41
CA GLY A 71 1.89 2.08 -6.23
C GLY A 71 1.53 3.53 -6.01
N ILE A 72 0.33 3.89 -6.43
CA ILE A 72 -0.27 5.18 -6.16
C ILE A 72 -1.57 4.96 -5.40
N ARG A 73 -1.87 5.86 -4.48
CA ARG A 73 -3.13 5.90 -3.76
C ARG A 73 -3.71 7.29 -3.80
N TYR A 74 -5.02 7.34 -3.87
CA TYR A 74 -5.81 8.53 -3.71
C TYR A 74 -6.95 8.21 -2.75
N SER A 75 -7.15 9.01 -1.72
CA SER A 75 -8.23 8.84 -0.77
C SER A 75 -8.88 10.17 -0.48
N GLN A 76 -10.20 10.20 -0.47
CA GLN A 76 -10.98 11.32 0.02
C GLN A 76 -11.41 10.98 1.44
N THR A 77 -11.06 11.85 2.38
CA THR A 77 -11.33 11.63 3.80
C THR A 77 -12.80 11.91 4.11
N TYR A 78 -13.32 11.34 5.20
CA TYR A 78 -14.66 11.61 5.72
C TYR A 78 -14.80 13.00 6.38
N LEU A 79 -13.68 13.68 6.61
CA LEU A 79 -13.64 14.96 7.29
C LEU A 79 -13.92 16.09 6.29
N GLU A 80 -15.05 16.75 6.45
CA GLU A 80 -15.39 17.98 5.74
C GLU A 80 -15.07 19.18 6.65
N LEU A 81 -14.09 19.99 6.26
CA LEU A 81 -13.75 21.23 6.94
C LEU A 81 -14.11 22.40 6.01
N ASN A 82 -14.97 23.31 6.46
CA ASN A 82 -15.36 24.51 5.71
C ASN A 82 -15.84 24.21 4.26
N ASN A 83 -16.74 23.24 4.08
CA ASN A 83 -17.25 22.76 2.78
C ASN A 83 -16.20 22.13 1.83
N ASN A 84 -14.97 21.89 2.29
CA ASN A 84 -13.93 21.24 1.50
C ASN A 84 -13.60 19.86 2.08
N GLN A 85 -13.72 18.84 1.23
CA GLN A 85 -13.31 17.48 1.57
C GLN A 85 -11.79 17.35 1.49
N LEU A 86 -11.18 16.75 2.52
CA LEU A 86 -9.74 16.59 2.60
C LEU A 86 -9.28 15.42 1.73
N ASN A 87 -8.38 15.68 0.79
CA ASN A 87 -7.84 14.67 -0.12
C ASN A 87 -6.44 14.22 0.33
N GLU A 88 -6.16 12.94 0.19
CA GLU A 88 -4.84 12.36 0.36
C GLU A 88 -4.40 11.74 -0.96
N PHE A 89 -3.18 12.06 -1.37
CA PHE A 89 -2.52 11.43 -2.50
C PHE A 89 -1.14 10.92 -2.07
N GLY A 90 -0.83 9.68 -2.40
CA GLY A 90 0.43 9.04 -2.02
C GLY A 90 1.02 8.22 -3.15
N ILE A 91 2.33 8.30 -3.31
CA ILE A 91 3.12 7.45 -4.20
C ILE A 91 4.05 6.62 -3.34
N SER A 92 4.12 5.33 -3.64
CA SER A 92 4.95 4.35 -2.94
C SER A 92 5.88 3.63 -3.91
N PHE A 93 7.10 3.41 -3.47
CA PHE A 93 8.11 2.63 -4.16
C PHE A 93 8.71 1.63 -3.19
N GLY A 94 8.99 0.42 -3.63
CA GLY A 94 9.62 -0.58 -2.78
C GLY A 94 10.51 -1.54 -3.56
N ILE A 95 11.53 -2.03 -2.86
CA ILE A 95 12.44 -3.06 -3.37
C ILE A 95 12.46 -4.26 -2.43
N GLY A 96 12.41 -5.46 -2.99
CA GLY A 96 12.58 -6.72 -2.29
C GLY A 96 13.89 -7.37 -2.71
N LEU A 97 14.84 -7.45 -1.78
CA LEU A 97 16.15 -8.05 -1.92
C LEU A 97 16.09 -9.51 -1.43
N PRO A 98 16.12 -10.52 -2.33
CA PRO A 98 16.24 -11.91 -1.90
C PRO A 98 17.67 -12.18 -1.41
N LEU A 99 17.80 -12.80 -0.24
CA LEU A 99 19.11 -13.20 0.28
C LEU A 99 19.59 -14.47 -0.45
N SER A 100 20.78 -14.38 -1.04
CA SER A 100 21.36 -15.52 -1.76
C SER A 100 21.58 -16.69 -0.80
N ARG A 101 21.16 -17.91 -1.20
CA ARG A 101 21.22 -19.19 -0.45
C ARG A 101 20.10 -19.45 0.57
N THR A 102 19.21 -18.50 0.83
CA THR A 102 18.03 -18.73 1.70
C THR A 102 16.74 -18.29 1.00
N ARG A 103 15.58 -18.71 1.52
CA ARG A 103 14.28 -18.19 1.06
C ARG A 103 13.90 -16.86 1.73
N SER A 104 14.83 -16.27 2.47
CA SER A 104 14.64 -15.01 3.21
C SER A 104 14.75 -13.80 2.29
N THR A 105 14.02 -12.74 2.62
CA THR A 105 13.95 -11.52 1.79
C THR A 105 13.94 -10.27 2.67
N VAL A 106 14.74 -9.28 2.29
CA VAL A 106 14.70 -7.95 2.88
C VAL A 106 13.83 -7.06 2.01
N ASN A 107 12.88 -6.35 2.59
CA ASN A 107 12.01 -5.41 1.89
C ASN A 107 12.31 -4.00 2.39
N ILE A 108 12.55 -3.09 1.46
CA ILE A 108 12.72 -1.67 1.75
C ILE A 108 11.63 -0.94 0.97
N GLY A 109 10.89 -0.08 1.65
CA GLY A 109 9.81 0.70 1.06
C GLY A 109 9.96 2.17 1.40
N MET A 110 9.68 3.03 0.43
CA MET A 110 9.56 4.47 0.62
C MET A 110 8.20 4.92 0.11
N GLU A 111 7.65 5.93 0.75
CA GLU A 111 6.37 6.49 0.41
C GLU A 111 6.43 8.00 0.62
N ILE A 112 5.93 8.73 -0.36
CA ILE A 112 5.81 10.17 -0.32
C ILE A 112 4.38 10.52 -0.70
N GLY A 113 3.77 11.42 0.06
CA GLY A 113 2.42 11.84 -0.24
C GLY A 113 2.11 13.17 0.38
N ARG A 114 0.91 13.63 0.04
CA ARG A 114 0.34 14.89 0.48
C ARG A 114 -1.05 14.58 0.98
N ARG A 115 -1.36 15.08 2.16
CA ARG A 115 -2.68 15.00 2.76
C ARG A 115 -3.13 16.41 3.09
N GLY A 116 -4.25 16.83 2.53
CA GLY A 116 -4.76 18.18 2.74
C GLY A 116 -5.42 18.76 1.49
N THR A 117 -5.88 19.99 1.61
CA THR A 117 -6.34 20.83 0.49
C THR A 117 -5.81 22.24 0.69
N THR A 118 -5.39 22.90 -0.39
CA THR A 118 -4.94 24.31 -0.36
C THR A 118 -6.10 25.31 -0.41
N ALA A 119 -7.33 24.83 -0.58
CA ALA A 119 -8.52 25.68 -0.62
C ALA A 119 -8.97 26.08 0.79
N ASN A 120 -9.23 27.38 1.00
CA ASN A 120 -9.74 27.99 2.25
C ASN A 120 -8.80 27.91 3.47
N ASP A 121 -7.52 28.28 3.32
CA ASP A 121 -6.54 28.34 4.43
C ASP A 121 -6.32 27.02 5.20
N LEU A 122 -6.69 25.87 4.59
CA LEU A 122 -6.46 24.56 5.16
C LEU A 122 -5.00 24.11 5.00
N ILE A 123 -4.50 23.37 5.99
CA ILE A 123 -3.10 22.93 6.07
C ILE A 123 -2.88 21.76 5.10
N GLU A 124 -1.95 21.91 4.15
CA GLU A 124 -1.41 20.81 3.35
C GLU A 124 -0.19 20.20 4.07
N GLU A 125 -0.30 18.93 4.45
CA GLU A 125 0.82 18.18 5.03
C GLU A 125 1.47 17.30 3.97
N THR A 126 2.75 17.52 3.70
CA THR A 126 3.56 16.55 2.95
C THR A 126 4.20 15.60 3.93
N PHE A 127 3.99 14.30 3.72
CA PHE A 127 4.62 13.25 4.53
C PHE A 127 5.59 12.42 3.70
N PHE A 128 6.61 11.94 4.39
CA PHE A 128 7.60 11.02 3.84
C PHE A 128 7.81 9.88 4.82
N ARG A 129 7.74 8.64 4.33
CA ARG A 129 7.85 7.43 5.13
C ARG A 129 8.88 6.51 4.50
N ILE A 130 9.81 6.03 5.32
CA ILE A 130 10.71 4.93 4.97
C ILE A 130 10.36 3.75 5.86
N SER A 131 10.39 2.55 5.27
CA SER A 131 10.14 1.28 5.95
C SER A 131 11.19 0.26 5.54
N ALA A 132 11.62 -0.55 6.49
CA ALA A 132 12.47 -1.71 6.27
C ALA A 132 11.85 -2.90 7.00
N GLY A 133 11.75 -4.03 6.31
CA GLY A 133 11.15 -5.25 6.82
C GLY A 133 11.95 -6.49 6.42
N PHE A 134 12.01 -7.46 7.31
CA PHE A 134 12.73 -8.72 7.08
C PHE A 134 11.74 -9.87 7.09
N SER A 135 11.76 -10.68 6.04
CA SER A 135 11.01 -11.94 5.97
C SER A 135 12.03 -13.07 6.05
N ILE A 136 12.09 -13.74 7.19
CA ILE A 136 13.00 -14.85 7.43
C ILE A 136 12.20 -16.13 7.25
N VAL A 137 12.66 -16.98 6.34
CA VAL A 137 12.08 -18.31 6.14
C VAL A 137 13.06 -19.32 6.73
N ASP A 138 12.65 -19.95 7.83
CA ASP A 138 13.40 -21.02 8.47
C ASP A 138 12.67 -22.35 8.33
N ARG A 139 13.41 -23.46 8.27
CA ARG A 139 12.86 -24.82 8.24
C ARG A 139 13.09 -25.45 9.60
N TRP A 140 12.15 -25.23 10.51
CA TRP A 140 12.14 -26.00 11.75
C TRP A 140 11.74 -27.44 11.46
N PHE A 141 12.36 -28.40 12.15
CA PHE A 141 12.05 -29.83 12.11
C PHE A 141 12.50 -30.64 10.87
N GLU A 142 13.47 -30.15 10.07
CA GLU A 142 14.19 -31.05 9.16
C GLU A 142 15.14 -31.97 9.94
N GLN A 143 14.70 -33.20 10.18
CA GLN A 143 15.55 -34.24 10.77
C GLN A 143 16.68 -34.55 9.79
N ARG A 144 17.91 -34.12 10.14
CA ARG A 144 19.11 -34.43 9.37
C ARG A 144 19.30 -35.94 9.38
N ARG A 145 19.15 -36.59 8.22
CA ARG A 145 19.62 -37.96 8.03
C ARG A 145 21.14 -37.92 7.97
N TYR A 146 21.79 -38.41 9.02
CA TYR A 146 23.19 -38.78 8.97
C TYR A 146 23.27 -40.13 8.25
N TYR A 147 24.09 -40.22 7.19
CA TYR A 147 24.53 -41.48 6.59
C TYR A 147 25.92 -41.78 7.12
#